data_AF-A0A7V4SS48-F1
#
_entry.id   AF-A0A7V4SS48-F1
#
_cell.length_a   1.000
_cell.length_b   1.000
_cell.length_c   1.000
_cell.angle_alpha   90.00
_cell.angle_beta   90.00
_cell.angle_gamma   90.00
#
_symmetry.space_group_name_H-M   'P 1'
#
loop_
_entity.id
_entity.type
_entity.pdbx_description
1 polymer ?
#
loop_
_entity_poly.entity_id
_entity_poly.type
_entity_poly.pdbx_seq_one_letter_code
_entity_poly.pdbx_strand_id
1 'polypeptide(L)'
;GFTSHWFAPGERTDQNFAKLLAASQGTGFQSTVMFLRHIWPGSPAPSEQNVAEALSYIMNTYSGSPNFLHVQGKPVIFFTDVYRVPQAGEGAVQAWANIRAQVDPGYNAIWIAEGLDPSYLAVFDGLYVYKVTHAAYPNDYLKDSRWAAQVRQWAQNTGRPKLWIATIVPGYDDLRAGCKPDVRVPSQPHKQDRQDGAFYQATFDAAMQSNPDWLFVQSFNEWVEGTYIEPSVQYGDKYLSLTGALAQQFKGGH
;
A
#
# COMPACT_ATOMS: atom_id res chain seq x y z
N GLY A 1 1.53 -7.03 9.40
CA GLY A 1 2.46 -6.09 10.06
C GLY A 1 2.41 -4.78 9.31
N PHE A 2 3.55 -4.18 8.99
CA PHE A 2 3.59 -2.88 8.32
C PHE A 2 3.94 -2.98 6.83
N THR A 3 3.46 -2.02 6.04
CA THR A 3 4.03 -1.67 4.74
C THR A 3 4.90 -0.43 4.90
N SER A 4 6.22 -0.59 4.95
CA SER A 4 7.16 0.50 5.18
C SER A 4 7.56 1.15 3.86
N HIS A 5 7.47 2.48 3.76
CA HIS A 5 8.05 3.20 2.62
C HIS A 5 9.53 2.84 2.46
N TRP A 6 9.92 2.50 1.23
CA TRP A 6 11.25 2.09 0.85
C TRP A 6 11.67 2.71 -0.49
N PHE A 7 12.83 3.37 -0.52
CA PHE A 7 13.29 4.13 -1.68
C PHE A 7 14.41 3.46 -2.46
N ALA A 8 15.55 3.14 -1.84
CA ALA A 8 16.72 2.63 -2.54
C ALA A 8 17.70 1.93 -1.60
N PRO A 9 18.56 1.02 -2.10
CA PRO A 9 19.59 0.39 -1.28
C PRO A 9 20.53 1.43 -0.64
N GLY A 10 20.83 1.24 0.65
CA GLY A 10 21.69 2.16 1.42
C GLY A 10 21.04 3.47 1.86
N GLU A 11 19.83 3.80 1.38
CA GLU A 11 19.07 4.97 1.81
C GLU A 11 18.54 4.76 3.26
N ARG A 12 18.15 5.85 3.94
CA ARG A 12 17.59 5.78 5.30
C ARG A 12 16.42 4.80 5.42
N THR A 13 15.53 4.74 4.43
CA THR A 13 14.38 3.83 4.38
C THR A 13 14.78 2.35 4.31
N ASP A 14 15.90 2.05 3.66
CA ASP A 14 16.48 0.72 3.62
C ASP A 14 16.96 0.26 4.99
N GLN A 15 17.74 1.11 5.66
CA GLN A 15 18.20 0.88 7.03
C GLN A 15 17.03 0.77 8.02
N ASN A 16 15.98 1.58 7.84
CA ASN A 16 14.79 1.52 8.67
C ASN A 16 14.03 0.21 8.48
N PHE A 17 13.92 -0.29 7.24
CA PHE A 17 13.26 -1.56 6.98
C PHE A 17 14.04 -2.74 7.59
N ALA A 18 15.37 -2.74 7.48
CA ALA A 18 16.21 -3.72 8.17
C ALA A 18 15.98 -3.72 9.70
N LYS A 19 15.91 -2.52 10.31
CA LYS A 19 15.59 -2.37 11.75
C LYS A 19 14.19 -2.89 12.09
N LEU A 20 13.20 -2.64 11.24
CA LEU A 20 11.84 -3.14 11.43
C LEU A 20 11.80 -4.68 11.42
N LEU A 21 12.48 -5.31 10.47
CA LEU A 21 12.58 -6.77 10.42
C LEU A 21 13.30 -7.32 11.66
N ALA A 22 14.40 -6.69 12.08
CA ALA A 22 15.13 -7.08 13.29
C ALA A 22 14.26 -6.94 14.56
N ALA A 23 13.52 -5.85 14.69
CA ALA A 23 12.65 -5.59 15.85
C ALA A 23 11.45 -6.55 15.95
N SER A 24 11.09 -7.23 14.86
CA SER A 24 9.99 -8.21 14.82
C SER A 24 10.46 -9.66 14.87
N GLN A 25 11.77 -9.91 14.92
CA GLN A 25 12.33 -11.27 14.99
C GLN A 25 11.74 -12.09 16.13
N GLY A 26 11.40 -13.35 15.83
CA GLY A 26 10.79 -14.28 16.79
C GLY A 26 9.30 -14.03 17.06
N THR A 27 8.69 -13.03 16.42
CA THR A 27 7.25 -12.77 16.49
C THR A 27 6.55 -13.15 15.19
N GLY A 28 5.22 -13.29 15.21
CA GLY A 28 4.40 -13.44 14.01
C GLY A 28 4.16 -12.13 13.24
N PHE A 29 4.81 -11.03 13.62
CA PHE A 29 4.62 -9.73 12.99
C PHE A 29 5.42 -9.65 11.69
N GLN A 30 4.75 -9.88 10.56
CA GLN A 30 5.37 -9.83 9.24
C GLN A 30 5.10 -8.50 8.54
N SER A 31 6.15 -7.89 8.00
CA SER A 31 6.12 -6.58 7.33
C SER A 31 6.65 -6.69 5.90
N THR A 32 6.27 -5.76 5.05
CA THR A 32 6.78 -5.63 3.68
C THR A 32 7.10 -4.17 3.38
N VAL A 33 7.64 -3.91 2.19
CA VAL A 33 7.89 -2.60 1.64
C VAL A 33 6.67 -2.09 0.86
N MET A 34 6.40 -0.81 1.04
CA MET A 34 5.80 0.03 0.01
C MET A 34 6.97 0.54 -0.84
N PHE A 35 7.03 0.14 -2.10
CA PHE A 35 8.12 0.45 -3.00
C PHE A 35 7.91 1.82 -3.67
N LEU A 36 8.91 2.70 -3.55
CA LEU A 36 8.86 4.07 -4.07
C LEU A 36 10.09 4.45 -4.93
N ARG A 37 10.98 3.50 -5.27
CA ARG A 37 12.20 3.81 -6.05
C ARG A 37 11.91 4.52 -7.37
N HIS A 38 10.80 4.16 -8.02
CA HIS A 38 10.39 4.66 -9.33
C HIS A 38 9.93 6.13 -9.31
N ILE A 39 9.54 6.65 -8.13
CA ILE A 39 9.16 8.06 -7.93
C ILE A 39 10.13 8.84 -7.05
N TRP A 40 11.16 8.17 -6.52
CA TRP A 40 12.13 8.80 -5.62
C TRP A 40 13.02 9.80 -6.37
N PRO A 41 13.07 11.09 -5.96
CA PRO A 41 13.84 12.13 -6.64
C PRO A 41 15.35 12.10 -6.29
N GLY A 42 15.85 10.98 -5.77
CA GLY A 42 17.25 10.81 -5.41
C GLY A 42 18.18 10.70 -6.61
N SER A 43 19.48 10.58 -6.33
CA SER A 43 20.52 10.38 -7.34
C SER A 43 21.04 8.93 -7.28
N PRO A 44 21.14 8.21 -8.42
CA PRO A 44 20.69 8.61 -9.75
C PRO A 44 19.15 8.69 -9.85
N ALA A 45 18.66 9.53 -10.76
CA ALA A 45 17.23 9.61 -11.05
C ALA A 45 16.65 8.23 -11.43
N PRO A 46 15.35 7.96 -11.18
CA PRO A 46 14.74 6.69 -11.53
C PRO A 46 14.86 6.34 -13.02
N SER A 47 15.22 5.08 -13.30
CA SER A 47 15.18 4.46 -14.62
C SER A 47 14.63 3.04 -14.49
N GLU A 48 14.12 2.44 -15.57
CA GLU A 48 13.66 1.03 -15.53
C GLU A 48 14.73 0.09 -14.95
N GLN A 49 15.99 0.30 -15.37
CA GLN A 49 17.13 -0.49 -14.90
C GLN A 49 17.32 -0.39 -13.39
N ASN A 50 17.40 0.83 -12.83
CA ASN A 50 17.67 0.97 -11.39
C ASN A 50 16.44 0.64 -10.52
N VAL A 51 15.24 0.68 -11.09
CA VAL A 51 14.02 0.17 -10.47
C VAL A 51 14.07 -1.36 -10.38
N ALA A 52 14.45 -2.04 -11.45
CA ALA A 52 14.61 -3.49 -11.47
C ALA A 52 15.73 -3.96 -10.51
N GLU A 53 16.86 -3.26 -10.48
CA GLU A 53 17.97 -3.53 -9.55
C GLU A 53 17.52 -3.37 -8.08
N ALA A 54 16.74 -2.32 -7.77
CA ALA A 54 16.26 -2.08 -6.42
C ALA A 54 15.26 -3.15 -5.96
N LEU A 55 14.37 -3.62 -6.84
CA LEU A 55 13.47 -4.74 -6.52
C LEU A 55 14.25 -6.05 -6.34
N SER A 56 15.23 -6.32 -7.20
CA SER A 56 16.12 -7.47 -7.07
C SER A 56 16.88 -7.43 -5.75
N TYR A 57 17.32 -6.25 -5.31
CA TYR A 57 17.94 -6.04 -4.01
C TYR A 57 17.00 -6.40 -2.86
N ILE A 58 15.74 -5.93 -2.87
CA ILE A 58 14.75 -6.28 -1.83
C ILE A 58 14.55 -7.81 -1.77
N MET A 59 14.38 -8.43 -2.93
CA MET A 59 14.20 -9.88 -3.04
C MET A 59 15.40 -10.64 -2.46
N ASN A 60 16.62 -10.27 -2.84
CA ASN A 60 17.82 -10.96 -2.37
C ASN A 60 18.16 -10.68 -0.90
N THR A 61 17.82 -9.50 -0.39
CA THR A 61 18.25 -9.05 0.95
C THR A 61 17.22 -9.36 2.02
N TYR A 62 15.93 -9.17 1.72
CA TYR A 62 14.88 -9.18 2.73
C TYR A 62 13.89 -10.32 2.60
N SER A 63 13.63 -10.82 1.38
CA SER A 63 12.55 -11.81 1.18
C SER A 63 12.80 -13.13 1.89
N GLY A 64 14.04 -13.51 2.20
CA GLY A 64 14.33 -14.71 2.98
C GLY A 64 14.01 -14.61 4.49
N SER A 65 13.67 -13.42 4.99
CA SER A 65 13.39 -13.22 6.42
C SER A 65 12.03 -13.80 6.81
N PRO A 66 11.90 -14.51 7.95
CA PRO A 66 10.61 -14.99 8.45
C PRO A 66 9.64 -13.85 8.79
N ASN A 67 10.15 -12.64 9.02
CA ASN A 67 9.38 -11.43 9.30
C ASN A 67 9.13 -10.57 8.06
N PHE A 68 9.60 -10.98 6.88
CA PHE A 68 9.11 -10.44 5.61
C PHE A 68 7.74 -11.07 5.31
N LEU A 69 6.78 -10.28 4.83
CA LEU A 69 5.43 -10.79 4.54
C LEU A 69 5.47 -11.82 3.42
N HIS A 70 4.99 -13.03 3.74
CA HIS A 70 4.78 -14.10 2.78
C HIS A 70 3.33 -14.55 2.77
N VAL A 71 2.80 -14.83 1.58
CA VAL A 71 1.50 -15.49 1.41
C VAL A 71 1.70 -16.71 0.53
N GLN A 72 1.34 -17.87 1.06
CA GLN A 72 1.58 -19.17 0.40
C GLN A 72 3.06 -19.35 -0.02
N GLY A 73 3.99 -18.89 0.83
CA GLY A 73 5.43 -18.96 0.57
C GLY A 73 5.98 -17.91 -0.38
N LYS A 74 5.15 -17.04 -0.96
CA LYS A 74 5.58 -15.97 -1.88
C LYS A 74 5.78 -14.64 -1.13
N PRO A 75 6.92 -13.96 -1.27
CA PRO A 75 7.11 -12.63 -0.71
C PRO A 75 6.16 -11.63 -1.39
N VAL A 76 5.60 -10.72 -0.60
CA VAL A 76 4.65 -9.70 -1.07
C VAL A 76 5.36 -8.34 -1.16
N ILE A 77 5.09 -7.52 -2.17
CA ILE A 77 5.56 -6.13 -2.30
C ILE A 77 4.39 -5.22 -2.71
N PHE A 78 4.24 -4.08 -2.06
CA PHE A 78 3.26 -3.05 -2.43
C PHE A 78 3.92 -1.93 -3.23
N PHE A 79 3.18 -1.36 -4.17
CA PHE A 79 3.66 -0.31 -5.07
C PHE A 79 2.65 0.84 -5.09
N THR A 80 3.11 2.06 -4.88
CA THR A 80 2.32 3.29 -5.01
C THR A 80 2.61 3.97 -6.34
N ASP A 81 1.72 4.84 -6.84
CA ASP A 81 2.00 5.71 -7.97
C ASP A 81 2.55 4.97 -9.22
N VAL A 82 2.04 3.77 -9.50
CA VAL A 82 2.59 2.88 -10.54
C VAL A 82 2.58 3.51 -11.94
N TYR A 83 1.73 4.50 -12.18
CA TYR A 83 1.66 5.28 -13.41
C TYR A 83 2.86 6.22 -13.64
N ARG A 84 3.69 6.43 -12.62
CA ARG A 84 4.87 7.32 -12.66
C ARG A 84 6.19 6.57 -12.88
N VAL A 85 6.13 5.28 -13.19
CA VAL A 85 7.32 4.49 -13.51
C VAL A 85 8.08 5.11 -14.68
N PRO A 86 9.44 5.13 -14.66
CA PRO A 86 10.23 5.48 -15.82
C PRO A 86 9.84 4.61 -17.01
N GLN A 87 9.68 5.22 -18.17
CA GLN A 87 9.22 4.56 -19.39
C GLN A 87 9.87 5.20 -20.62
N ALA A 88 10.10 4.41 -21.67
CA ALA A 88 10.72 4.83 -22.93
C ALA A 88 9.70 5.06 -24.06
N GLY A 89 8.41 5.23 -23.73
CA GLY A 89 7.31 5.51 -24.67
C GLY A 89 6.30 4.38 -24.81
N GLU A 90 6.56 3.22 -24.20
CA GLU A 90 5.72 2.02 -24.21
C GLU A 90 4.49 2.08 -23.28
N GLY A 91 4.48 3.05 -22.35
CA GLY A 91 3.42 3.18 -21.35
C GLY A 91 3.71 2.39 -20.07
N ALA A 92 3.16 2.87 -18.95
CA ALA A 92 3.53 2.40 -17.62
C ALA A 92 3.28 0.89 -17.39
N VAL A 93 2.20 0.35 -17.95
CA VAL A 93 1.91 -1.09 -17.86
C VAL A 93 3.02 -1.91 -18.53
N GLN A 94 3.49 -1.51 -19.72
CA GLN A 94 4.55 -2.21 -20.41
C GLN A 94 5.92 -2.03 -19.75
N ALA A 95 6.20 -0.84 -19.21
CA ALA A 95 7.40 -0.60 -18.40
C ALA A 95 7.47 -1.54 -17.19
N TRP A 96 6.36 -1.69 -16.43
CA TRP A 96 6.30 -2.66 -15.34
C TRP A 96 6.40 -4.11 -15.81
N ALA A 97 5.86 -4.45 -16.98
CA ALA A 97 6.02 -5.79 -17.56
C ALA A 97 7.50 -6.09 -17.85
N ASN A 98 8.24 -5.12 -18.41
CA ASN A 98 9.67 -5.23 -18.67
C ASN A 98 10.46 -5.43 -17.36
N ILE A 99 10.17 -4.60 -16.35
CA ILE A 99 10.80 -4.68 -15.03
C ILE A 99 10.51 -6.05 -14.38
N ARG A 100 9.25 -6.49 -14.38
CA ARG A 100 8.89 -7.78 -13.77
C ARG A 100 9.52 -8.96 -14.50
N ALA A 101 9.64 -8.90 -15.83
CA ALA A 101 10.33 -9.94 -16.61
C ALA A 101 11.82 -10.07 -16.24
N GLN A 102 12.47 -8.99 -15.79
CA GLN A 102 13.86 -9.02 -15.32
C GLN A 102 13.98 -9.53 -13.88
N VAL A 103 13.06 -9.11 -12.99
CA VAL A 103 13.17 -9.35 -11.54
C VAL A 103 12.49 -10.64 -11.11
N ASP A 104 11.31 -10.92 -11.65
CA ASP A 104 10.43 -12.01 -11.24
C ASP A 104 9.69 -12.64 -12.45
N PRO A 105 10.43 -13.19 -13.45
CA PRO A 105 9.81 -13.78 -14.65
C PRO A 105 8.92 -14.99 -14.32
N GLY A 106 9.16 -15.64 -13.18
CA GLY A 106 8.41 -16.80 -12.72
C GLY A 106 7.16 -16.49 -11.89
N TYR A 107 6.86 -15.21 -11.61
CA TYR A 107 5.76 -14.80 -10.73
C TYR A 107 5.86 -15.46 -9.33
N ASN A 108 7.08 -15.49 -8.79
CA ASN A 108 7.41 -16.03 -7.48
C ASN A 108 7.16 -15.04 -6.34
N ALA A 109 7.02 -13.74 -6.63
CA ALA A 109 6.55 -12.72 -5.69
C ALA A 109 5.09 -12.33 -5.98
N ILE A 110 4.42 -11.74 -4.99
CA ILE A 110 3.10 -11.13 -5.14
C ILE A 110 3.29 -9.61 -5.20
N TRP A 111 2.93 -8.99 -6.33
CA TRP A 111 3.03 -7.54 -6.52
C TRP A 111 1.65 -6.89 -6.44
N ILE A 112 1.48 -5.94 -5.53
CA ILE A 112 0.21 -5.24 -5.29
C ILE A 112 0.34 -3.78 -5.75
N ALA A 113 -0.39 -3.39 -6.79
CA ALA A 113 -0.35 -2.04 -7.33
C ALA A 113 -1.40 -1.14 -6.70
N GLU A 114 -1.04 0.10 -6.41
CA GLU A 114 -1.98 1.14 -6.07
C GLU A 114 -2.72 1.60 -7.33
N GLY A 115 -4.02 1.78 -7.20
CA GLY A 115 -4.79 2.61 -8.10
C GLY A 115 -6.08 1.96 -8.59
N LEU A 116 -6.75 2.69 -9.47
CA LEU A 116 -8.08 2.35 -9.99
C LEU A 116 -8.06 1.85 -11.43
N ASP A 117 -6.89 1.80 -12.05
CA ASP A 117 -6.74 1.32 -13.42
C ASP A 117 -6.53 -0.21 -13.40
N PRO A 118 -7.53 -1.01 -13.79
CA PRO A 118 -7.42 -2.45 -13.75
C PRO A 118 -6.46 -3.01 -14.81
N SER A 119 -5.98 -2.20 -15.77
CA SER A 119 -5.01 -2.65 -16.76
C SER A 119 -3.67 -3.09 -16.14
N TYR A 120 -3.30 -2.54 -14.97
CA TYR A 120 -2.11 -2.99 -14.24
C TYR A 120 -2.22 -4.45 -13.79
N LEU A 121 -3.41 -5.04 -13.69
CA LEU A 121 -3.58 -6.48 -13.38
C LEU A 121 -3.08 -7.40 -14.49
N ALA A 122 -2.71 -6.87 -15.66
CA ALA A 122 -1.92 -7.60 -16.66
C ALA A 122 -0.55 -8.03 -16.11
N VAL A 123 0.02 -7.21 -15.22
CA VAL A 123 1.38 -7.37 -14.68
C VAL A 123 1.36 -7.64 -13.18
N PHE A 124 0.50 -6.99 -12.41
CA PHE A 124 0.40 -7.08 -10.96
C PHE A 124 -0.59 -8.17 -10.52
N ASP A 125 -0.43 -8.66 -9.30
CA ASP A 125 -1.23 -9.74 -8.71
C ASP A 125 -2.43 -9.23 -7.92
N GLY A 126 -2.49 -7.93 -7.61
CA GLY A 126 -3.63 -7.32 -6.96
C GLY A 126 -3.63 -5.81 -7.02
N LEU A 127 -4.76 -5.23 -6.62
CA LEU A 127 -4.93 -3.78 -6.50
C LEU A 127 -5.35 -3.39 -5.08
N TYR A 128 -4.95 -2.19 -4.70
CA TYR A 128 -5.43 -1.47 -3.54
C TYR A 128 -5.59 0.01 -3.87
N VAL A 129 -6.32 0.76 -3.04
CA VAL A 129 -6.49 2.21 -3.19
C VAL A 129 -5.99 2.88 -1.95
N TYR A 130 -4.88 3.63 -2.00
CA TYR A 130 -4.29 4.20 -0.79
C TYR A 130 -5.21 5.25 -0.15
N LYS A 131 -5.80 6.16 -0.94
CA LYS A 131 -6.61 7.27 -0.45
C LYS A 131 -8.08 7.15 -0.87
N VAL A 132 -8.96 6.94 0.11
CA VAL A 132 -10.40 6.69 -0.07
C VAL A 132 -11.31 7.83 0.45
N THR A 133 -10.71 8.99 0.74
CA THR A 133 -11.41 10.22 1.09
C THR A 133 -10.67 11.43 0.52
N HIS A 134 -11.42 12.35 -0.11
CA HIS A 134 -10.89 13.50 -0.85
C HIS A 134 -11.77 14.74 -0.63
N ALA A 135 -11.22 15.94 -0.88
CA ALA A 135 -11.97 17.20 -0.79
C ALA A 135 -13.27 17.20 -1.60
N ALA A 136 -13.19 16.78 -2.86
CA ALA A 136 -14.34 16.73 -3.77
C ALA A 136 -15.19 15.47 -3.61
N TYR A 137 -14.59 14.40 -3.06
CA TYR A 137 -15.21 13.08 -2.94
C TYR A 137 -14.90 12.46 -1.56
N PRO A 138 -15.49 13.00 -0.49
CA PRO A 138 -15.15 12.60 0.88
C PRO A 138 -15.56 11.15 1.21
N ASN A 139 -16.52 10.60 0.45
CA ASN A 139 -17.07 9.26 0.64
C ASN A 139 -16.62 8.25 -0.44
N ASP A 140 -15.42 8.41 -0.98
CA ASP A 140 -14.91 7.50 -2.02
C ASP A 140 -14.77 6.05 -1.55
N TYR A 141 -14.60 5.81 -0.24
CA TYR A 141 -14.63 4.47 0.38
C TYR A 141 -15.90 3.67 0.06
N LEU A 142 -17.03 4.32 -0.24
CA LEU A 142 -18.27 3.64 -0.64
C LEU A 142 -18.15 2.94 -2.01
N LYS A 143 -17.09 3.22 -2.78
CA LYS A 143 -16.84 2.64 -4.10
C LYS A 143 -16.05 1.34 -4.04
N ASP A 144 -15.65 0.86 -2.86
CA ASP A 144 -14.85 -0.37 -2.69
C ASP A 144 -15.43 -1.58 -3.42
N SER A 145 -16.74 -1.83 -3.31
CA SER A 145 -17.39 -2.95 -3.98
C SER A 145 -17.28 -2.89 -5.51
N ARG A 146 -17.28 -1.69 -6.10
CA ARG A 146 -17.10 -1.49 -7.53
C ARG A 146 -15.67 -1.81 -7.95
N TRP A 147 -14.68 -1.34 -7.20
CA TRP A 147 -13.27 -1.60 -7.49
C TRP A 147 -12.93 -3.09 -7.34
N ALA A 148 -13.43 -3.71 -6.28
CA ALA A 148 -13.32 -5.15 -6.06
C ALA A 148 -13.93 -5.97 -7.21
N ALA A 149 -15.07 -5.53 -7.76
CA ALA A 149 -15.69 -6.18 -8.92
C ALA A 149 -14.80 -6.12 -10.17
N GLN A 150 -14.08 -5.02 -10.40
CA GLN A 150 -13.13 -4.90 -11.51
C GLN A 150 -11.95 -5.87 -11.37
N VAL A 151 -11.42 -6.03 -10.15
CA VAL A 151 -10.36 -7.01 -9.86
C VAL A 151 -10.85 -8.44 -10.12
N ARG A 152 -12.04 -8.78 -9.62
CA ARG A 152 -12.65 -10.10 -9.83
C ARG A 152 -12.93 -10.38 -11.31
N GLN A 153 -13.38 -9.38 -12.06
CA GLN A 153 -13.58 -9.50 -13.51
C GLN A 153 -12.25 -9.82 -14.22
N TRP A 154 -11.16 -9.17 -13.82
CA TRP A 154 -9.82 -9.48 -14.34
C TRP A 154 -9.36 -10.90 -14.01
N ALA A 155 -9.63 -11.37 -12.80
CA ALA A 155 -9.33 -12.75 -12.41
C ALA A 155 -10.09 -13.76 -13.30
N GLN A 156 -11.37 -13.49 -13.57
CA GLN A 156 -12.19 -14.32 -14.48
C GLN A 156 -11.66 -14.29 -15.92
N ASN A 157 -11.34 -13.11 -16.44
CA ASN A 157 -10.88 -12.95 -17.83
C ASN A 157 -9.52 -13.59 -18.09
N THR A 158 -8.61 -13.56 -17.09
CA THR A 158 -7.24 -14.09 -17.24
C THR A 158 -7.09 -15.52 -16.77
N GLY A 159 -8.06 -16.06 -16.03
CA GLY A 159 -7.95 -17.35 -15.34
C GLY A 159 -6.89 -17.38 -14.24
N ARG A 160 -6.37 -16.21 -13.81
CA ARG A 160 -5.37 -16.08 -12.76
C ARG A 160 -5.99 -15.42 -11.53
N PRO A 161 -5.70 -15.89 -10.31
CA PRO A 161 -6.15 -15.21 -9.09
C PRO A 161 -5.66 -13.76 -9.08
N LYS A 162 -6.53 -12.82 -8.70
CA LYS A 162 -6.20 -11.41 -8.46
C LYS A 162 -6.72 -10.99 -7.09
N LEU A 163 -5.87 -10.30 -6.33
CA LEU A 163 -6.15 -9.88 -4.96
C LEU A 163 -6.77 -8.48 -4.94
N TRP A 164 -7.85 -8.33 -4.18
CA TRP A 164 -8.41 -7.04 -3.82
C TRP A 164 -8.07 -6.71 -2.36
N ILE A 165 -7.41 -5.58 -2.15
CA ILE A 165 -7.03 -5.10 -0.84
C ILE A 165 -7.82 -3.81 -0.57
N ALA A 166 -8.78 -3.87 0.34
CA ALA A 166 -9.61 -2.73 0.69
C ALA A 166 -8.94 -1.86 1.76
N THR A 167 -9.04 -0.54 1.62
CA THR A 167 -8.41 0.40 2.54
C THR A 167 -9.40 0.94 3.56
N ILE A 168 -9.00 0.93 4.83
CA ILE A 168 -9.73 1.55 5.92
C ILE A 168 -8.91 2.69 6.51
N VAL A 169 -9.58 3.77 6.91
CA VAL A 169 -8.93 5.02 7.34
C VAL A 169 -9.73 5.66 8.47
N PRO A 170 -9.11 6.09 9.58
CA PRO A 170 -9.85 6.61 10.73
C PRO A 170 -10.39 8.03 10.52
N GLY A 171 -9.85 8.74 9.53
CA GLY A 171 -10.16 10.12 9.15
C GLY A 171 -8.95 10.73 8.48
N TYR A 172 -9.02 12.01 8.14
CA TYR A 172 -8.00 12.71 7.37
C TYR A 172 -7.96 14.19 7.75
N ASP A 173 -6.80 14.80 7.87
CA ASP A 173 -6.63 16.23 8.11
C ASP A 173 -5.25 16.69 7.62
N ASP A 174 -5.20 17.23 6.41
CA ASP A 174 -4.00 17.80 5.81
C ASP A 174 -4.06 19.33 5.70
N LEU A 175 -4.93 19.99 6.48
CA LEU A 175 -5.09 21.46 6.44
C LEU A 175 -3.81 22.22 6.77
N ARG A 176 -2.84 21.56 7.43
CA ARG A 176 -1.52 22.11 7.79
C ARG A 176 -0.39 21.61 6.91
N ALA A 177 -0.69 20.81 5.91
CA ALA A 177 0.32 20.10 5.16
C ALA A 177 1.14 21.01 4.22
N GLY A 178 0.63 22.21 3.91
CA GLY A 178 1.38 23.25 3.19
C GLY A 178 2.44 23.98 4.02
N CYS A 179 2.59 23.68 5.32
CA CYS A 179 3.57 24.35 6.17
C CYS A 179 5.03 23.90 5.94
N LYS A 180 5.25 22.83 5.17
CA LYS A 180 6.59 22.34 4.79
C LYS A 180 6.60 21.85 3.33
N PRO A 181 7.75 21.91 2.63
CA PRO A 181 7.89 21.28 1.32
C PRO A 181 7.59 19.77 1.40
N ASP A 182 6.88 19.26 0.40
CA ASP A 182 6.41 17.88 0.35
C ASP A 182 6.49 17.34 -1.09
N VAL A 183 6.70 16.03 -1.22
CA VAL A 183 6.75 15.30 -2.51
C VAL A 183 5.38 14.75 -2.93
N ARG A 184 4.35 14.91 -2.09
CA ARG A 184 2.96 14.53 -2.42
C ARG A 184 2.46 15.24 -3.68
N VAL A 185 1.60 14.55 -4.42
CA VAL A 185 0.87 15.15 -5.53
C VAL A 185 0.01 16.31 -5.00
N PRO A 186 0.09 17.52 -5.58
CA PRO A 186 -0.72 18.64 -5.15
C PRO A 186 -2.21 18.30 -5.17
N SER A 187 -2.88 18.48 -4.04
CA SER A 187 -4.33 18.31 -3.91
C SER A 187 -4.91 19.40 -3.02
N GLN A 188 -6.21 19.64 -3.14
CA GLN A 188 -6.89 20.60 -2.27
C GLN A 188 -6.84 20.09 -0.82
N PRO A 189 -6.34 20.89 0.14
CA PRO A 189 -6.37 20.51 1.53
C PRO A 189 -7.80 20.19 1.98
N HIS A 190 -7.97 19.13 2.74
CA HIS A 190 -9.27 18.73 3.27
C HIS A 190 -9.17 18.07 4.63
N LYS A 191 -10.31 18.09 5.32
CA LYS A 191 -10.48 17.44 6.61
C LYS A 191 -11.71 16.54 6.56
N GLN A 192 -11.51 15.30 6.95
CA GLN A 192 -12.53 14.32 7.22
C GLN A 192 -12.46 13.96 8.71
N ASP A 193 -13.46 14.39 9.47
CA ASP A 193 -13.51 14.17 10.91
C ASP A 193 -13.61 12.67 11.22
N ARG A 194 -12.93 12.24 12.28
CA ARG A 194 -12.93 10.84 12.71
C ARG A 194 -14.25 10.40 13.34
N GLN A 195 -15.07 11.37 13.74
CA GLN A 195 -16.39 11.21 14.35
C GLN A 195 -16.36 10.23 15.51
N ASP A 196 -15.37 10.41 16.39
CA ASP A 196 -15.10 9.56 17.53
C ASP A 196 -14.95 8.05 17.22
N GLY A 197 -14.53 7.72 15.99
CA GLY A 197 -14.38 6.36 15.48
C GLY A 197 -15.49 5.92 14.52
N ALA A 198 -16.61 6.65 14.45
CA ALA A 198 -17.72 6.32 13.56
C ALA A 198 -17.32 6.37 12.07
N PHE A 199 -16.44 7.31 11.70
CA PHE A 199 -15.91 7.34 10.32
C PHE A 199 -15.03 6.12 10.02
N TYR A 200 -14.21 5.69 10.98
CA TYR A 200 -13.36 4.50 10.80
C TYR A 200 -14.21 3.25 10.57
N GLN A 201 -15.24 3.07 11.41
CA GLN A 201 -16.21 1.98 11.27
C GLN A 201 -16.92 2.04 9.91
N ALA A 202 -17.35 3.22 9.44
CA ALA A 202 -18.00 3.35 8.13
C ALA A 202 -17.08 2.93 6.97
N THR A 203 -15.79 3.29 7.02
CA THR A 203 -14.83 2.82 6.00
C THR A 203 -14.62 1.30 6.06
N PHE A 204 -14.59 0.73 7.27
CA PHE A 204 -14.50 -0.71 7.47
C PHE A 204 -15.73 -1.46 6.96
N ASP A 205 -16.93 -0.96 7.24
CA ASP A 205 -18.18 -1.60 6.79
C ASP A 205 -18.25 -1.63 5.25
N ALA A 206 -17.84 -0.54 4.58
CA ALA A 206 -17.75 -0.50 3.12
C ALA A 206 -16.68 -1.46 2.57
N ALA A 207 -15.51 -1.51 3.23
CA ALA A 207 -14.45 -2.45 2.89
C ALA A 207 -14.94 -3.90 3.00
N MET A 208 -15.62 -4.28 4.09
CA MET A 208 -16.17 -5.62 4.29
C MET A 208 -17.23 -5.98 3.24
N GLN A 209 -18.09 -5.04 2.84
CA GLN A 209 -19.07 -5.26 1.76
C GLN A 209 -18.41 -5.60 0.41
N SER A 210 -17.16 -5.17 0.21
CA SER A 210 -16.40 -5.48 -1.00
C SER A 210 -15.84 -6.91 -1.05
N ASN A 211 -15.97 -7.66 0.05
CA ASN A 211 -15.36 -8.98 0.30
C ASN A 211 -13.85 -8.98 -0.05
N PRO A 212 -13.04 -8.25 0.72
CA PRO A 212 -11.64 -8.04 0.41
C PRO A 212 -10.79 -9.24 0.82
N ASP A 213 -9.74 -9.50 0.05
CA ASP A 213 -8.76 -10.53 0.41
C ASP A 213 -7.97 -10.06 1.63
N TRP A 214 -7.54 -8.78 1.66
CA TRP A 214 -6.86 -8.15 2.79
C TRP A 214 -7.44 -6.76 3.11
N LEU A 215 -7.25 -6.32 4.35
CA LEU A 215 -7.45 -4.93 4.77
C LEU A 215 -6.13 -4.18 4.84
N PHE A 216 -6.11 -2.97 4.30
CA PHE A 216 -5.01 -2.01 4.40
C PHE A 216 -5.41 -0.86 5.31
N VAL A 217 -4.64 -0.60 6.36
CA VAL A 217 -4.89 0.54 7.26
C VAL A 217 -4.08 1.74 6.77
N GLN A 218 -4.78 2.78 6.30
CA GLN A 218 -4.19 4.09 6.03
C GLN A 218 -4.42 4.98 7.26
N SER A 219 -3.45 5.19 8.15
CA SER A 219 -2.07 4.68 8.17
C SER A 219 -1.63 4.41 9.61
N PHE A 220 -0.48 3.76 9.83
CA PHE A 220 0.09 3.73 11.18
C PHE A 220 0.46 5.14 11.64
N ASN A 221 1.30 5.85 10.90
CA ASN A 221 1.95 7.10 11.35
C ASN A 221 2.09 8.19 10.27
N GLU A 222 1.15 8.33 9.33
CA GLU A 222 1.15 9.48 8.40
C GLU A 222 0.55 10.71 9.09
N TRP A 223 1.39 11.39 9.86
CA TRP A 223 1.02 12.56 10.68
C TRP A 223 0.67 13.79 9.85
N VAL A 224 1.29 13.96 8.67
CA VAL A 224 1.06 15.13 7.81
C VAL A 224 -0.35 15.13 7.23
N GLU A 225 -0.89 13.95 6.93
CA GLU A 225 -2.26 13.76 6.45
C GLU A 225 -3.26 13.49 7.56
N GLY A 226 -2.82 13.39 8.82
CA GLY A 226 -3.69 13.16 9.95
C GLY A 226 -4.40 11.79 9.94
N THR A 227 -3.90 10.81 9.18
CA THR A 227 -4.53 9.46 9.05
C THR A 227 -4.00 8.44 10.06
N TYR A 228 -3.03 8.81 10.89
CA TYR A 228 -2.35 7.95 11.85
C TYR A 228 -3.28 7.22 12.84
N ILE A 229 -3.01 5.95 13.11
CA ILE A 229 -3.56 5.18 14.25
C ILE A 229 -2.55 5.02 15.40
N GLU A 230 -1.30 5.45 15.20
CA GLU A 230 -0.26 5.52 16.22
C GLU A 230 -0.77 6.30 17.45
N PRO A 231 -0.51 5.81 18.68
CA PRO A 231 -0.95 6.51 19.88
C PRO A 231 -0.49 7.96 19.94
N SER A 232 -1.39 8.86 20.34
CA SER A 232 -1.12 10.30 20.36
C SER A 232 -1.62 10.98 21.61
N VAL A 233 -1.15 12.20 21.88
CA VAL A 233 -1.70 13.04 22.96
C VAL A 233 -3.19 13.32 22.74
N GLN A 234 -3.63 13.45 21.48
CA GLN A 234 -5.00 13.80 21.16
C GLN A 234 -5.97 12.63 21.29
N TYR A 235 -5.53 11.41 20.97
CA TYR A 235 -6.41 10.25 20.85
C TYR A 235 -6.04 9.07 21.76
N GLY A 236 -4.98 9.19 22.56
CA GLY A 236 -4.44 8.07 23.32
C GLY A 236 -4.15 6.88 22.40
N ASP A 237 -4.48 5.67 22.85
CA ASP A 237 -4.41 4.43 22.08
C ASP A 237 -5.74 4.05 21.40
N LYS A 238 -6.74 4.94 21.40
CA LYS A 238 -8.11 4.65 20.92
C LYS A 238 -8.13 4.01 19.53
N TYR A 239 -7.44 4.61 18.56
CA TYR A 239 -7.47 4.12 17.18
C TYR A 239 -6.66 2.84 16.98
N LEU A 240 -5.63 2.60 17.79
CA LEU A 240 -4.94 1.31 17.82
C LEU A 240 -5.86 0.22 18.37
N SER A 241 -6.58 0.49 19.46
CA SER A 241 -7.57 -0.41 20.05
C SER A 241 -8.73 -0.71 19.10
N LEU A 242 -9.27 0.31 18.42
CA LEU A 242 -10.29 0.14 17.37
C LEU A 242 -9.76 -0.73 16.22
N THR A 243 -8.54 -0.49 15.76
CA THR A 243 -7.91 -1.33 14.72
C THR A 243 -7.85 -2.80 15.17
N GLY A 244 -7.53 -3.06 16.44
CA GLY A 244 -7.57 -4.40 17.02
C GLY A 244 -8.95 -5.06 16.95
N ALA A 245 -10.01 -4.33 17.30
CA ALA A 245 -11.39 -4.82 17.22
C ALA A 245 -11.83 -5.10 15.78
N LEU A 246 -11.55 -4.17 14.85
CA LEU A 246 -11.86 -4.34 13.42
C LEU A 246 -11.10 -5.53 12.81
N ALA A 247 -9.83 -5.72 13.17
CA ALA A 247 -9.05 -6.86 12.73
C ALA A 247 -9.59 -8.20 13.26
N GLN A 248 -10.13 -8.24 14.48
CA GLN A 248 -10.80 -9.43 15.02
C GLN A 248 -12.09 -9.72 14.24
N GLN A 249 -12.89 -8.69 13.93
CA GLN A 249 -14.10 -8.84 13.14
C GLN A 249 -13.80 -9.36 11.73
N PHE A 250 -12.78 -8.81 11.06
CA PHE A 250 -12.33 -9.28 9.75
C PHE A 250 -11.94 -10.77 9.80
N LYS A 251 -11.13 -11.18 10.79
CA LYS A 251 -10.71 -12.57 10.95
C LYS A 251 -11.83 -13.54 11.37
N GLY A 252 -12.90 -13.04 11.99
CA GLY A 252 -14.03 -13.85 12.42
C GLY A 252 -15.15 -14.00 11.38
N GLY A 253 -15.15 -13.14 10.35
CA GLY A 253 -16.12 -13.14 9.25
C GLY A 253 -15.67 -13.91 8.00
N HIS A 254 -14.47 -14.50 8.03
CA HIS A 254 -13.86 -15.27 6.95
C HIS A 254 -13.56 -16.70 7.41
#